data_AF-A0A9E2E8H4-F1
#
_entry.id   AF-A0A9E2E8H4-F1
#
_cell.length_a   1.000
_cell.length_b   1.000
_cell.length_c   1.000
_cell.angle_alpha   90.00
_cell.angle_beta   90.00
_cell.angle_gamma   90.00
#
_symmetry.space_group_name_H-M   'P 1'
#
loop_
_entity.id
_entity.type
_entity.pdbx_description
1 polymer ?
#
loop_
_entity_poly.entity_id
_entity_poly.type
_entity_poly.pdbx_seq_one_letter_code
_entity_poly.pdbx_strand_id
1 'polypeptide(L)'
;MNEESKPRAGSNYKWVGSNTPRPDGVDKVTGRARYGDDMILPGMLHAKILRSPHAHAKIISIDTSEAEVMKGVKAVMTSAAIPDHPLSEPPYLPIINDFHDISRNVMAREKVLYDGHAVAAVAATSESIARKAVKLIKVEYEVLPHVLDPLEGAQPDAPILHEHQYTAGTDPETSQPSNVFRIISGERGDLEKGFAEADEIIEREFRSQPVHQGYIEPMACVAAASEDGTLELWTSTQGHFVARTLLAKLLNMDMAKIRVTASEIGGG
;
A
#
# COMPACT_ATOMS: atom_id res chain seq x y z
N MET A 1 35.56 -17.85 -20.92
CA MET A 1 35.85 -19.23 -20.49
C MET A 1 34.64 -19.68 -19.69
N ASN A 2 33.80 -20.52 -20.28
CA ASN A 2 32.63 -21.10 -19.61
C ASN A 2 33.11 -22.29 -18.80
N GLU A 3 33.25 -22.15 -17.48
CA GLU A 3 33.19 -23.32 -16.61
C GLU A 3 31.73 -23.80 -16.62
N GLU A 4 31.48 -24.94 -17.26
CA GLU A 4 30.23 -25.66 -17.13
C GLU A 4 29.98 -25.95 -15.66
N SER A 5 28.96 -25.29 -15.08
CA SER A 5 28.58 -25.52 -13.69
C SER A 5 28.19 -26.98 -13.50
N LYS A 6 28.95 -27.72 -12.69
CA LYS A 6 28.60 -29.10 -12.34
C LYS A 6 27.20 -29.15 -11.70
N PRO A 7 26.33 -30.09 -12.10
CA PRO A 7 25.00 -30.23 -11.50
C PRO A 7 25.14 -30.52 -10.00
N ARG A 8 24.27 -29.91 -9.18
CA ARG A 8 24.15 -30.27 -7.75
C ARG A 8 23.79 -31.76 -7.66
N ALA A 9 24.47 -32.49 -6.77
CA ALA A 9 24.33 -33.92 -6.64
C ALA A 9 22.86 -34.33 -6.38
N GLY A 10 22.31 -35.22 -7.20
CA GLY A 10 21.04 -35.91 -6.93
C GLY A 10 19.89 -35.73 -7.93
N SER A 11 20.00 -34.91 -8.99
CA SER A 11 18.97 -34.83 -10.04
C SER A 11 19.52 -35.05 -11.45
N ASN A 12 18.91 -35.99 -12.20
CA ASN A 12 19.19 -36.23 -13.62
C ASN A 12 18.29 -35.38 -14.55
N TYR A 13 17.79 -34.24 -14.08
CA TYR A 13 16.93 -33.38 -14.88
C TYR A 13 17.77 -32.48 -15.80
N LYS A 14 17.34 -32.33 -17.06
CA LYS A 14 18.03 -31.48 -18.06
C LYS A 14 18.20 -30.02 -17.60
N TRP A 15 17.25 -29.49 -16.83
CA TRP A 15 17.22 -28.07 -16.46
C TRP A 15 17.02 -27.81 -14.95
N VAL A 16 16.23 -28.63 -14.25
CA VAL A 16 15.90 -28.42 -12.83
C VAL A 16 17.13 -28.66 -11.95
N GLY A 17 17.56 -27.63 -11.22
CA GLY A 17 18.76 -27.67 -10.37
C GLY A 17 20.07 -27.31 -11.09
N SER A 18 20.00 -26.92 -12.37
CA SER A 18 21.15 -26.40 -13.13
C SER A 18 21.20 -24.88 -13.14
N ASN A 19 22.40 -24.30 -13.28
CA ASN A 19 22.57 -22.85 -13.40
C ASN A 19 22.33 -22.42 -14.85
N THR A 20 21.07 -22.16 -15.20
CA THR A 20 20.72 -21.64 -16.52
C THR A 20 20.78 -20.11 -16.55
N PRO A 21 21.21 -19.49 -17.66
CA PRO A 21 21.06 -18.05 -17.86
C PRO A 21 19.58 -17.66 -17.73
N ARG A 22 19.31 -16.61 -16.96
CA ARG A 22 17.95 -16.09 -16.84
C ARG A 22 17.50 -15.44 -18.15
N PRO A 23 16.26 -15.68 -18.61
CA PRO A 23 15.74 -15.06 -19.83
C PRO A 23 15.78 -13.52 -19.83
N ASP A 24 15.62 -12.89 -18.67
CA ASP A 24 15.62 -11.43 -18.47
C ASP A 24 17.02 -10.86 -18.14
N GLY A 25 18.05 -11.72 -18.03
CA GLY A 25 19.36 -11.32 -17.53
C GLY A 25 20.11 -10.34 -18.45
N VAL A 26 20.07 -10.58 -19.76
CA VAL A 26 20.81 -9.75 -20.75
C VAL A 26 20.29 -8.32 -20.74
N ASP A 27 18.97 -8.12 -20.70
CA ASP A 27 18.37 -6.80 -20.73
C ASP A 27 18.70 -5.98 -19.47
N LYS A 28 18.80 -6.65 -18.31
CA LYS A 28 19.20 -6.01 -17.04
C LYS A 28 20.65 -5.56 -17.04
N VAL A 29 21.58 -6.40 -17.48
CA VAL A 29 23.02 -6.05 -17.47
C VAL A 29 23.43 -5.10 -18.58
N THR A 30 22.59 -4.92 -19.60
CA THR A 30 22.82 -3.99 -20.72
C THR A 30 22.04 -2.69 -20.60
N GLY A 31 21.20 -2.53 -19.57
CA GLY A 31 20.33 -1.35 -19.40
C GLY A 31 19.18 -1.26 -20.40
N ARG A 32 18.79 -2.38 -21.02
CA ARG A 32 17.62 -2.43 -21.93
C ARG A 32 16.32 -2.76 -21.21
N ALA A 33 16.40 -3.36 -20.02
CA ALA A 33 15.26 -3.60 -19.15
C ALA A 33 14.60 -2.26 -18.79
N ARG A 34 13.27 -2.19 -18.88
CA ARG A 34 12.49 -0.99 -18.57
C ARG A 34 11.77 -1.15 -17.24
N TYR A 35 12.19 -0.35 -16.29
CA TYR A 35 11.60 -0.21 -14.96
C TYR A 35 10.43 0.77 -15.00
N GLY A 36 9.68 0.89 -13.90
CA GLY A 36 8.47 1.71 -13.88
C GLY A 36 8.74 3.18 -14.20
N ASP A 37 9.87 3.71 -13.73
CA ASP A 37 10.29 5.11 -13.92
C ASP A 37 10.86 5.39 -15.33
N ASP A 38 11.20 4.36 -16.11
CA ASP A 38 11.72 4.51 -17.47
C ASP A 38 10.62 4.76 -18.52
N MET A 39 9.35 4.65 -18.12
CA MET A 39 8.21 4.75 -19.00
C MET A 39 7.87 6.21 -19.28
N ILE A 40 7.93 6.60 -20.56
CA ILE A 40 7.62 7.96 -21.03
C ILE A 40 6.50 7.88 -22.08
N LEU A 41 5.44 8.66 -21.85
CA LEU A 41 4.33 8.83 -22.81
C LEU A 41 4.32 10.25 -23.38
N PRO A 42 3.94 10.43 -24.67
CA PRO A 42 3.77 11.76 -25.25
C PRO A 42 2.78 12.60 -24.44
N GLY A 43 3.19 13.81 -24.03
CA GLY A 43 2.34 14.73 -23.27
C GLY A 43 2.05 14.31 -21.83
N MET A 44 2.77 13.32 -21.27
CA MET A 44 2.54 12.86 -19.91
C MET A 44 2.65 13.99 -18.87
N LEU A 45 1.80 13.90 -17.86
CA LEU A 45 1.86 14.79 -16.69
C LEU A 45 2.63 14.12 -15.58
N HIS A 46 3.25 14.94 -14.74
CA HIS A 46 3.94 14.48 -13.54
C HIS A 46 3.08 14.75 -12.32
N ALA A 47 2.85 13.70 -11.53
CA ALA A 47 2.09 13.78 -10.30
C ALA A 47 2.99 14.04 -9.08
N LYS A 48 2.52 14.86 -8.14
CA LYS A 48 3.08 14.96 -6.78
C LYS A 48 1.97 14.96 -5.75
N ILE A 49 2.20 14.25 -4.65
CA ILE A 49 1.24 14.06 -3.56
C ILE A 49 1.65 14.96 -2.40
N LEU A 50 0.71 15.75 -1.90
CA LEU A 50 0.82 16.43 -0.61
C LEU A 50 0.57 15.39 0.47
N ARG A 51 1.51 15.27 1.40
CA ARG A 51 1.45 14.31 2.50
C ARG A 51 1.31 15.04 3.83
N SER A 52 0.57 14.43 4.75
CA SER A 52 0.38 14.96 6.10
C SER A 52 1.69 14.96 6.89
N PRO A 53 1.94 16.01 7.70
CA PRO A 53 3.03 16.04 8.67
C PRO A 53 2.63 15.55 10.07
N HIS A 54 1.45 14.92 10.22
CA HIS A 54 0.87 14.56 11.51
C HIS A 54 0.61 13.06 11.63
N ALA A 55 0.92 12.50 12.80
CA ALA A 55 0.62 11.10 13.12
C ALA A 55 -0.89 10.83 13.26
N HIS A 56 -1.67 11.80 13.75
CA HIS A 56 -3.13 11.72 13.78
C HIS A 56 -3.71 13.13 13.84
N ALA A 57 -4.62 13.46 12.93
CA ALA A 57 -5.31 14.74 12.94
C ALA A 57 -6.62 14.67 12.15
N LYS A 58 -7.60 15.50 12.52
CA LYS A 58 -8.75 15.75 11.63
C LYS A 58 -8.36 16.77 10.57
N ILE A 59 -8.87 16.58 9.36
CA ILE A 59 -8.77 17.57 8.29
C ILE A 59 -9.94 18.53 8.45
N ILE A 60 -9.65 19.79 8.76
CA ILE A 60 -10.67 20.84 8.92
C ILE A 60 -11.01 21.43 7.56
N SER A 61 -10.01 21.74 6.75
CA SER A 61 -10.18 22.30 5.41
C SER A 61 -8.97 21.99 4.52
N ILE A 62 -9.20 21.94 3.21
CA ILE A 62 -8.17 21.86 2.17
C ILE A 62 -8.45 22.97 1.15
N ASP A 63 -7.50 23.89 0.98
CA ASP A 63 -7.54 24.94 -0.04
C ASP A 63 -6.54 24.62 -1.17
N THR A 64 -7.08 24.37 -2.36
CA THR A 64 -6.33 24.05 -3.59
C THR A 64 -6.20 25.24 -4.54
N SER A 65 -6.83 26.38 -4.23
CA SER A 65 -7.06 27.47 -5.18
C SER A 65 -5.78 28.02 -5.80
N GLU A 66 -4.73 28.26 -4.99
CA GLU A 66 -3.44 28.75 -5.47
C GLU A 66 -2.71 27.73 -6.37
N ALA A 67 -2.85 26.43 -6.10
CA ALA A 67 -2.25 25.38 -6.90
C ALA A 67 -2.95 25.24 -8.26
N GLU A 68 -4.28 25.33 -8.28
CA GLU A 68 -5.10 25.18 -9.50
C GLU A 68 -4.83 26.26 -10.55
N VAL A 69 -4.59 27.50 -10.12
CA VAL A 69 -4.32 28.63 -11.02
C VAL A 69 -2.87 28.71 -11.49
N MET A 70 -1.96 27.87 -10.96
CA MET A 70 -0.55 27.86 -11.36
C MET A 70 -0.40 27.39 -12.81
N LYS A 71 0.26 28.21 -13.64
CA LYS A 71 0.55 27.86 -15.04
C LYS A 71 1.29 26.51 -15.14
N GLY A 72 0.71 25.59 -15.90
CA GLY A 72 1.25 24.25 -16.15
C GLY A 72 0.66 23.16 -15.24
N VAL A 73 -0.08 23.53 -14.19
CA VAL A 73 -0.96 22.60 -13.48
C VAL A 73 -2.16 22.27 -14.38
N LYS A 74 -2.53 20.98 -14.39
CA LYS A 74 -3.63 20.46 -15.21
C LYS A 74 -4.74 19.83 -14.39
N ALA A 75 -4.41 19.33 -13.21
CA ALA A 75 -5.40 18.85 -12.25
C ALA A 75 -4.85 18.97 -10.83
N VAL A 76 -5.74 19.26 -9.89
CA VAL A 76 -5.54 19.07 -8.46
C VAL A 76 -6.68 18.19 -7.98
N MET A 77 -6.39 17.21 -7.13
CA MET A 77 -7.39 16.32 -6.57
C MET A 77 -7.21 16.14 -5.06
N THR A 78 -8.34 15.98 -4.38
CA THR A 78 -8.43 15.54 -2.99
C THR A 78 -9.25 14.24 -2.94
N SER A 79 -9.56 13.74 -1.75
CA SER A 79 -10.47 12.60 -1.56
C SER A 79 -11.87 12.85 -2.14
N ALA A 80 -12.27 14.11 -2.38
CA ALA A 80 -13.53 14.43 -3.06
C ALA A 80 -13.63 13.85 -4.48
N ALA A 81 -12.50 13.59 -5.14
CA ALA A 81 -12.46 12.97 -6.47
C ALA A 81 -12.49 11.43 -6.44
N ILE A 82 -12.41 10.81 -5.26
CA ILE A 82 -12.51 9.36 -5.08
C ILE A 82 -13.95 9.03 -4.65
N PRO A 83 -14.62 8.04 -5.27
CA PRO A 83 -15.92 7.59 -4.82
C PRO A 83 -15.90 7.26 -3.32
N ASP A 84 -16.94 7.69 -2.59
CA ASP A 84 -17.07 7.30 -1.19
C ASP A 84 -17.57 5.85 -1.11
N HIS A 85 -16.87 5.05 -0.32
CA HIS A 85 -17.18 3.63 -0.13
C HIS A 85 -17.80 3.45 1.26
N PRO A 86 -19.02 2.91 1.36
CA PRO A 86 -19.62 2.59 2.64
C PRO A 86 -18.87 1.44 3.32
N LEU A 87 -19.02 1.34 4.63
CA LEU A 87 -18.53 0.20 5.40
C LEU A 87 -19.06 -1.10 4.80
N SER A 88 -18.16 -2.07 4.62
CA SER A 88 -18.48 -3.34 3.99
C SER A 88 -17.53 -4.45 4.45
N GLU A 89 -17.80 -5.68 4.03
CA GLU A 89 -16.85 -6.76 4.26
C GLU A 89 -15.60 -6.60 3.37
N PRO A 90 -14.43 -7.06 3.82
CA PRO A 90 -13.25 -7.14 2.99
C PRO A 90 -13.50 -7.94 1.71
N PRO A 91 -12.87 -7.56 0.59
CA PRO A 91 -13.25 -8.11 -0.71
C PRO A 91 -12.88 -9.59 -0.90
N TYR A 92 -11.74 -10.04 -0.35
CA TYR A 92 -11.28 -11.43 -0.34
C TYR A 92 -9.99 -11.56 0.48
N LEU A 93 -9.70 -12.75 1.02
CA LEU A 93 -8.43 -13.04 1.68
C LEU A 93 -7.26 -13.07 0.67
N PRO A 94 -6.08 -12.50 0.97
CA PRO A 94 -5.61 -12.02 2.28
C PRO A 94 -5.88 -10.53 2.57
N ILE A 95 -6.72 -9.86 1.77
CA ILE A 95 -7.06 -8.45 2.01
C ILE A 95 -8.09 -8.40 3.13
N ILE A 96 -7.67 -7.84 4.26
CA ILE A 96 -8.47 -7.81 5.50
C ILE A 96 -9.16 -6.47 5.75
N ASN A 97 -8.85 -5.43 4.98
CA ASN A 97 -9.50 -4.13 5.03
C ASN A 97 -10.64 -4.06 4.02
N ASP A 98 -11.69 -3.31 4.37
CA ASP A 98 -12.78 -3.01 3.46
C ASP A 98 -12.44 -1.82 2.54
N PHE A 99 -13.32 -1.50 1.59
CA PHE A 99 -13.09 -0.38 0.69
C PHE A 99 -13.31 1.00 1.34
N HIS A 100 -14.06 1.07 2.45
CA HIS A 100 -14.20 2.29 3.22
C HIS A 100 -12.85 2.75 3.75
N ASP A 101 -12.11 1.86 4.41
CA ASP A 101 -10.78 2.15 4.97
C ASP A 101 -9.72 2.23 3.87
N ILE A 102 -9.75 1.35 2.86
CA ILE A 102 -8.80 1.43 1.72
C ILE A 102 -8.91 2.78 1.01
N SER A 103 -10.12 3.29 0.75
CA SER A 103 -10.27 4.58 0.06
C SER A 103 -9.71 5.74 0.88
N ARG A 104 -9.92 5.72 2.20
CA ARG A 104 -9.38 6.70 3.16
C ARG A 104 -7.87 6.63 3.28
N ASN A 105 -7.29 5.43 3.13
CA ASN A 105 -5.84 5.23 3.12
C ASN A 105 -5.18 5.66 1.79
N VAL A 106 -5.90 5.58 0.67
CA VAL A 106 -5.43 6.06 -0.65
C VAL A 106 -5.35 7.58 -0.67
N MET A 107 -6.38 8.25 -0.14
CA MET A 107 -6.40 9.69 0.04
C MET A 107 -7.24 10.04 1.27
N ALA A 108 -6.64 10.70 2.24
CA ALA A 108 -7.27 11.09 3.48
C ALA A 108 -8.54 11.91 3.22
N ARG A 109 -9.63 11.58 3.92
CA ARG A 109 -10.93 12.25 3.80
C ARG A 109 -11.28 13.03 5.06
N GLU A 110 -11.53 12.35 6.16
CA GLU A 110 -11.90 12.99 7.43
C GLU A 110 -10.67 13.20 8.33
N LYS A 111 -9.76 12.22 8.32
CA LYS A 111 -8.58 12.19 9.20
C LYS A 111 -7.34 11.76 8.44
N VAL A 112 -6.20 12.25 8.90
CA VAL A 112 -4.89 11.67 8.61
C VAL A 112 -4.54 10.71 9.75
N LEU A 113 -4.01 9.53 9.42
CA LEU A 113 -3.83 8.41 10.37
C LEU A 113 -2.35 8.08 10.63
N TYR A 114 -1.43 8.76 9.95
CA TYR A 114 0.02 8.62 10.11
C TYR A 114 0.76 9.76 9.38
N ASP A 115 2.00 10.02 9.81
CA ASP A 115 2.90 10.92 9.09
C ASP A 115 3.18 10.38 7.69
N GLY A 116 3.02 11.22 6.67
CA GLY A 116 3.15 10.80 5.28
C GLY A 116 1.83 10.37 4.62
N HIS A 117 0.69 10.34 5.32
CA HIS A 117 -0.61 10.01 4.73
C HIS A 117 -0.97 10.97 3.59
N ALA A 118 -1.43 10.47 2.44
CA ALA A 118 -1.76 11.28 1.27
C ALA A 118 -3.01 12.13 1.51
N VAL A 119 -2.97 13.41 1.15
CA VAL A 119 -4.05 14.38 1.45
C VAL A 119 -4.59 15.05 0.19
N ALA A 120 -3.69 15.38 -0.73
CA ALA A 120 -4.04 15.92 -2.05
C ALA A 120 -2.98 15.51 -3.08
N ALA A 121 -3.30 15.62 -4.36
CA ALA A 121 -2.33 15.40 -5.43
C ALA A 121 -2.46 16.47 -6.52
N VAL A 122 -1.35 16.77 -7.18
CA VAL A 122 -1.25 17.69 -8.32
C VAL A 122 -0.69 16.94 -9.51
N ALA A 123 -1.29 17.12 -10.68
CA ALA A 123 -0.72 16.73 -11.98
C ALA A 123 -0.34 17.97 -12.80
N ALA A 124 0.91 18.03 -13.27
CA ALA A 124 1.42 19.18 -14.03
C ALA A 124 2.29 18.78 -15.22
N THR A 125 2.52 19.70 -16.14
CA THR A 125 3.29 19.47 -17.39
C THR A 125 4.78 19.22 -17.18
N SER A 126 5.29 19.35 -15.96
CA SER A 126 6.64 18.94 -15.59
C SER A 126 6.72 18.62 -14.11
N GLU A 127 7.70 17.79 -13.73
CA GLU A 127 7.92 17.44 -12.33
C GLU A 127 8.23 18.68 -11.46
N SER A 128 9.00 19.64 -11.99
CA SER A 128 9.31 20.86 -11.24
C SER A 128 8.07 21.71 -10.96
N ILE A 129 7.11 21.77 -11.89
CA ILE A 129 5.86 22.52 -11.67
C ILE A 129 5.02 21.78 -10.63
N ALA A 130 4.87 20.46 -10.75
CA ALA A 130 4.12 19.66 -9.77
C ALA A 130 4.68 19.81 -8.35
N ARG A 131 6.02 19.81 -8.19
CA ARG A 131 6.70 20.01 -6.90
C ARG A 131 6.50 21.40 -6.30
N LYS A 132 6.29 22.43 -7.14
CA LYS A 132 5.99 23.79 -6.67
C LYS A 132 4.52 23.93 -6.32
N ALA A 133 3.63 23.48 -7.20
CA ALA A 133 2.19 23.57 -7.05
C ALA A 133 1.68 22.82 -5.82
N VAL A 134 2.20 21.61 -5.55
CA VAL A 134 1.76 20.83 -4.38
C VAL A 134 2.02 21.54 -3.05
N LYS A 135 3.01 22.44 -2.98
CA LYS A 135 3.33 23.24 -1.79
C LYS A 135 2.41 24.45 -1.59
N LEU A 136 1.60 24.79 -2.60
CA LEU A 136 0.62 25.88 -2.52
C LEU A 136 -0.71 25.42 -1.94
N ILE A 137 -0.94 24.11 -1.87
CA ILE A 137 -2.12 23.55 -1.22
C ILE A 137 -1.99 23.76 0.29
N LYS A 138 -2.98 24.42 0.89
CA LYS A 138 -3.03 24.68 2.33
C LYS A 138 -4.03 23.72 2.97
N VAL A 139 -3.63 23.11 4.08
CA VAL A 139 -4.48 22.18 4.83
C VAL A 139 -4.52 22.62 6.28
N GLU A 140 -5.72 22.79 6.82
CA GLU A 140 -5.93 23.06 8.24
C GLU A 140 -6.22 21.75 8.97
N TYR A 141 -5.51 21.54 10.08
CA TYR A 141 -5.60 20.33 10.89
C TYR A 141 -5.99 20.64 12.33
N GLU A 142 -6.81 19.79 12.92
CA GLU A 142 -6.96 19.64 14.37
C GLU A 142 -6.15 18.42 14.77
N VAL A 143 -4.97 18.62 15.38
CA VAL A 143 -4.10 17.52 15.81
C VAL A 143 -4.78 16.72 16.92
N LEU A 144 -4.79 15.39 16.77
CA LEU A 144 -5.41 14.47 17.71
C LEU A 144 -4.36 13.68 18.51
N PRO A 145 -4.71 13.17 19.71
CA PRO A 145 -3.90 12.17 20.39
C PRO A 145 -3.64 10.95 19.50
N HIS A 146 -2.43 10.39 19.56
CA HIS A 146 -2.03 9.21 18.80
C HIS A 146 -1.19 8.27 19.66
N VAL A 147 -1.10 7.02 19.24
CA VAL A 147 -0.29 5.98 19.87
C VAL A 147 0.65 5.38 18.83
N LEU A 148 1.88 5.07 19.23
CA LEU A 148 2.92 4.53 18.33
C LEU A 148 3.29 3.09 18.65
N ASP A 149 2.90 2.58 19.83
CA ASP A 149 3.10 1.19 20.21
C ASP A 149 1.78 0.40 20.14
N PRO A 150 1.76 -0.77 19.50
CA PRO A 150 0.53 -1.55 19.35
C PRO A 150 -0.02 -2.11 20.68
N LEU A 151 0.83 -2.36 21.68
CA LEU A 151 0.37 -2.83 23.00
C LEU A 151 -0.24 -1.69 23.82
N GLU A 152 0.31 -0.49 23.72
CA GLU A 152 -0.32 0.73 24.24
C GLU A 152 -1.64 1.00 23.51
N GLY A 153 -1.67 0.86 22.18
CA GLY A 153 -2.87 1.08 21.37
C GLY A 153 -3.99 0.09 21.68
N ALA A 154 -3.66 -1.11 22.15
CA ALA A 154 -4.60 -2.13 22.57
C ALA A 154 -5.18 -1.91 23.97
N GLN A 155 -4.69 -0.93 24.75
CA GLN A 155 -5.23 -0.65 26.08
C GLN A 155 -6.65 -0.05 26.00
N PRO A 156 -7.52 -0.31 26.99
CA PRO A 156 -8.91 0.17 26.97
C PRO A 156 -9.08 1.70 26.94
N ASP A 157 -8.08 2.45 27.40
CA ASP A 157 -8.07 3.91 27.47
C ASP A 157 -7.30 4.57 26.30
N ALA A 158 -6.78 3.77 25.37
CA ALA A 158 -6.10 4.28 24.19
C ALA A 158 -7.05 5.09 23.30
N PRO A 159 -6.58 6.18 22.67
CA PRO A 159 -7.36 6.89 21.66
C PRO A 159 -7.83 5.94 20.56
N ILE A 160 -9.15 5.85 20.36
CA ILE A 160 -9.76 5.02 19.31
C ILE A 160 -9.48 5.65 17.94
N LEU A 161 -8.88 4.86 17.04
CA LEU A 161 -8.58 5.31 15.68
C LEU A 161 -9.82 5.26 14.77
N HIS A 162 -10.61 4.20 14.88
CA HIS A 162 -11.81 3.97 14.07
C HIS A 162 -13.00 3.65 14.96
N GLU A 163 -13.99 4.55 15.01
CA GLU A 163 -15.19 4.38 15.84
C GLU A 163 -16.09 3.21 15.38
N HIS A 164 -15.94 2.80 14.13
CA HIS A 164 -16.63 1.64 13.55
C HIS A 164 -15.88 0.31 13.72
N GLN A 165 -14.68 0.31 14.31
CA GLN A 165 -13.90 -0.91 14.48
C GLN A 165 -14.22 -1.60 15.82
N TYR A 166 -14.62 -2.86 15.74
CA TYR A 166 -14.84 -3.75 16.89
C TYR A 166 -13.94 -4.98 16.79
N THR A 167 -13.55 -5.56 17.92
CA THR A 167 -12.63 -6.70 17.93
C THR A 167 -13.34 -7.97 17.46
N ALA A 168 -12.88 -8.54 16.35
CA ALA A 168 -13.40 -9.82 15.85
C ALA A 168 -12.78 -11.03 16.59
N GLY A 169 -13.50 -12.15 16.64
CA GLY A 169 -12.98 -13.43 17.17
C GLY A 169 -13.08 -13.58 18.70
N THR A 170 -13.94 -12.81 19.36
CA THR A 170 -14.28 -12.97 20.78
C THR A 170 -15.67 -13.59 20.93
N ASP A 171 -15.90 -14.30 22.03
CA ASP A 171 -17.22 -14.77 22.47
C ASP A 171 -17.41 -14.42 23.96
N PRO A 172 -18.33 -13.51 24.31
CA PRO A 172 -19.24 -12.77 23.43
C PRO A 172 -18.53 -11.72 22.55
N GLU A 173 -19.23 -11.21 21.54
CA GLU A 173 -18.77 -10.08 20.72
C GLU A 173 -18.55 -8.82 21.57
N THR A 174 -17.57 -7.99 21.20
CA THR A 174 -17.28 -6.74 21.90
C THR A 174 -18.36 -5.68 21.65
N SER A 175 -18.78 -4.96 22.69
CA SER A 175 -19.81 -3.92 22.62
C SER A 175 -19.28 -2.48 22.49
N GLN A 176 -17.95 -2.30 22.50
CA GLN A 176 -17.29 -1.00 22.41
C GLN A 176 -16.26 -1.01 21.27
N PRO A 177 -16.02 0.14 20.61
CA PRO A 177 -14.93 0.27 19.66
C PRO A 177 -13.57 -0.04 20.31
N SER A 178 -12.66 -0.61 19.53
CA SER A 178 -11.34 -1.02 19.99
C SER A 178 -10.33 -0.84 18.87
N ASN A 179 -9.06 -0.60 19.20
CA ASN A 179 -7.97 -0.64 18.21
C ASN A 179 -7.50 -2.09 17.93
N VAL A 180 -7.91 -3.09 18.73
CA VAL A 180 -7.63 -4.50 18.46
C VAL A 180 -8.57 -5.00 17.35
N PHE A 181 -8.02 -5.27 16.17
CA PHE A 181 -8.81 -5.70 15.02
C PHE A 181 -9.40 -7.10 15.18
N ARG A 182 -8.59 -8.06 15.64
CA ARG A 182 -9.00 -9.47 15.74
C ARG A 182 -8.17 -10.22 16.78
N ILE A 183 -8.83 -11.13 17.50
CA ILE A 183 -8.20 -12.16 18.33
C ILE A 183 -8.36 -13.50 17.59
N ILE A 184 -7.25 -14.24 17.48
CA ILE A 184 -7.24 -15.58 16.88
C ILE A 184 -6.62 -16.52 17.92
N SER A 185 -7.40 -17.48 18.40
CA SER A 185 -6.94 -18.54 19.30
C SER A 185 -6.72 -19.83 18.53
N GLY A 186 -5.60 -20.50 18.77
CA GLY A 186 -5.32 -21.84 18.26
C GLY A 186 -4.76 -22.71 19.38
N GLU A 187 -5.39 -23.85 19.62
CA GLU A 187 -4.97 -24.83 20.62
C GLU A 187 -4.80 -26.21 19.98
N ARG A 188 -3.86 -27.00 20.51
CA ARG A 188 -3.68 -28.39 20.09
C ARG A 188 -3.29 -29.25 21.28
N GLY A 189 -4.12 -30.24 21.59
CA GLY A 189 -3.88 -31.17 22.70
C GLY A 189 -4.46 -30.63 24.01
N ASP A 190 -3.81 -30.98 25.12
CA ASP A 190 -4.14 -30.53 26.47
C ASP A 190 -2.92 -29.77 27.01
N LEU A 191 -3.03 -28.44 27.07
CA LEU A 191 -1.93 -27.58 27.49
C LEU A 191 -1.59 -27.78 28.96
N GLU A 192 -2.58 -27.93 29.83
CA GLU A 192 -2.40 -28.10 31.27
C GLU A 192 -1.61 -29.37 31.56
N LYS A 193 -2.00 -30.49 30.94
CA LYS A 193 -1.26 -31.76 31.02
C LYS A 193 0.15 -31.62 30.45
N GLY A 194 0.29 -30.97 29.30
CA GLY A 194 1.58 -30.75 28.65
C GLY A 194 2.57 -29.99 29.54
N PHE A 195 2.12 -28.93 30.22
CA PHE A 195 2.94 -28.19 31.19
C PHE A 195 3.24 -29.01 32.45
N ALA A 196 2.30 -29.81 32.94
CA ALA A 196 2.49 -30.62 34.14
C ALA A 196 3.48 -31.78 33.95
N GLU A 197 3.54 -32.36 32.75
CA GLU A 197 4.43 -33.49 32.42
C GLU A 197 5.81 -33.04 31.90
N ALA A 198 6.04 -31.74 31.71
CA ALA A 198 7.29 -31.21 31.17
C ALA A 198 8.43 -31.27 32.21
N ASP A 199 9.59 -31.79 31.79
CA ASP A 199 10.81 -31.77 32.62
C ASP A 199 11.36 -30.35 32.82
N GLU A 200 11.19 -29.48 31.82
CA GLU A 200 11.67 -28.08 31.80
C GLU A 200 10.68 -27.18 31.07
N ILE A 201 10.47 -25.96 31.59
CA ILE A 201 9.61 -24.93 30.99
C ILE A 201 10.46 -23.68 30.72
N ILE A 202 10.49 -23.22 29.47
CA ILE A 202 11.23 -22.01 29.07
C ILE A 202 10.24 -20.96 28.57
N GLU A 203 10.16 -19.85 29.30
CA GLU A 203 9.38 -18.67 28.90
C GLU A 203 10.29 -17.54 28.44
N ARG A 204 9.98 -16.93 27.30
CA ARG A 204 10.74 -15.82 26.71
C ARG A 204 9.79 -14.87 26.00
N GLU A 205 10.12 -13.58 26.06
CA GLU A 205 9.48 -12.54 25.26
C GLU A 205 10.39 -12.15 24.10
N PHE A 206 9.81 -11.99 22.91
CA PHE A 206 10.54 -11.58 21.70
C PHE A 206 9.84 -10.41 21.03
N ARG A 207 10.62 -9.41 20.61
CA ARG A 207 10.13 -8.27 19.82
C ARG A 207 10.98 -8.13 18.57
N SER A 208 10.32 -8.07 17.41
CA SER A 208 10.97 -7.68 16.15
C SER A 208 10.81 -6.17 15.92
N GLN A 209 11.71 -5.60 15.13
CA GLN A 209 11.61 -4.20 14.72
C GLN A 209 10.82 -4.09 13.42
N PRO A 210 10.14 -2.95 13.17
CA PRO A 210 9.68 -2.62 11.83
C PRO A 210 10.89 -2.53 10.88
N VAL A 211 10.84 -3.26 9.76
CA VAL A 211 11.90 -3.26 8.75
C VAL A 211 11.31 -2.82 7.41
N HIS A 212 11.93 -1.83 6.78
CA HIS A 212 11.61 -1.46 5.42
C HIS A 212 12.24 -2.46 4.45
N GLN A 213 11.54 -2.82 3.37
CA GLN A 213 11.93 -3.87 2.42
C GLN A 213 13.28 -3.60 1.73
N GLY A 214 13.69 -2.32 1.65
CA GLY A 214 15.03 -1.94 1.20
C GLY A 214 15.27 -2.11 -0.29
N TYR A 215 14.21 -2.11 -1.10
CA TYR A 215 14.31 -2.07 -2.56
C TYR A 215 15.05 -0.81 -3.04
N ILE A 216 15.80 -0.94 -4.14
CA ILE A 216 16.64 0.15 -4.67
C ILE A 216 15.81 1.06 -5.59
N GLU A 217 14.90 0.48 -6.38
CA GLU A 217 13.95 1.24 -7.19
C GLU A 217 12.78 1.71 -6.31
N PRO A 218 12.51 3.03 -6.21
CA PRO A 218 11.29 3.51 -5.58
C PRO A 218 10.04 3.08 -6.35
N MET A 219 8.89 2.98 -5.66
CA MET A 219 7.63 2.66 -6.33
C MET A 219 7.32 3.64 -7.47
N ALA A 220 7.01 3.09 -8.65
CA ALA A 220 6.72 3.86 -9.85
C ALA A 220 5.43 3.36 -10.54
N CYS A 221 4.70 4.31 -11.12
CA CYS A 221 3.47 4.03 -11.86
C CYS A 221 3.24 5.08 -12.94
N VAL A 222 2.95 4.63 -14.16
CA VAL A 222 2.44 5.44 -15.26
C VAL A 222 1.04 4.98 -15.58
N ALA A 223 0.10 5.91 -15.70
CA ALA A 223 -1.27 5.64 -16.09
C ALA A 223 -1.62 6.44 -17.36
N ALA A 224 -2.30 5.79 -18.29
CA ALA A 224 -2.83 6.39 -19.50
C ALA A 224 -4.34 6.13 -19.56
N ALA A 225 -5.12 7.21 -19.55
CA ALA A 225 -6.56 7.15 -19.77
C ALA A 225 -6.85 7.51 -21.24
N SER A 226 -7.63 6.66 -21.91
CA SER A 226 -8.06 6.86 -23.29
C SER A 226 -9.41 7.60 -23.34
N GLU A 227 -9.72 8.23 -24.46
CA GLU A 227 -10.99 8.96 -24.67
C GLU A 227 -12.24 8.07 -24.54
N ASP A 228 -12.11 6.77 -24.76
CA ASP A 228 -13.18 5.77 -24.60
C ASP A 228 -13.41 5.33 -23.14
N GLY A 229 -12.64 5.89 -22.21
CA GLY A 229 -12.69 5.61 -20.78
C GLY A 229 -11.97 4.33 -20.37
N THR A 230 -11.11 3.77 -21.22
CA THR A 230 -10.16 2.72 -20.82
C THR A 230 -8.94 3.29 -20.09
N LEU A 231 -8.36 2.51 -19.19
CA LEU A 231 -7.23 2.89 -18.36
C LEU A 231 -6.14 1.81 -18.46
N GLU A 232 -4.96 2.20 -18.92
CA GLU A 232 -3.76 1.35 -18.92
C GLU A 232 -2.78 1.84 -17.87
N LEU A 233 -2.25 0.91 -17.06
CA LEU A 233 -1.25 1.19 -16.05
C LEU A 233 -0.01 0.34 -16.27
N TRP A 234 1.16 0.96 -16.15
CA TRP A 234 2.44 0.29 -15.99
C TRP A 234 2.96 0.58 -14.60
N THR A 235 3.12 -0.44 -13.77
CA THR A 235 3.46 -0.25 -12.35
C THR A 235 4.36 -1.36 -11.83
N SER A 236 5.23 -0.99 -10.87
CA SER A 236 6.07 -1.92 -10.12
C SER A 236 5.20 -2.74 -9.16
N THR A 237 4.73 -3.92 -9.58
CA THR A 237 3.84 -4.78 -8.77
C THR A 237 4.12 -6.27 -8.94
N GLN A 238 4.04 -7.01 -7.83
CA GLN A 238 4.08 -8.48 -7.83
C GLN A 238 2.71 -9.12 -8.14
N GLY A 239 1.63 -8.33 -8.17
CA GLY A 239 0.26 -8.83 -8.27
C GLY A 239 -0.64 -7.94 -9.13
N HIS A 240 -0.38 -7.87 -10.44
CA HIS A 240 -1.11 -6.98 -11.35
C HIS A 240 -2.61 -7.29 -11.48
N PHE A 241 -3.03 -8.56 -11.35
CA PHE A 241 -4.46 -8.90 -11.31
C PHE A 241 -5.16 -8.36 -10.05
N VAL A 242 -4.51 -8.50 -8.89
CA VAL A 242 -4.99 -7.94 -7.61
C VAL A 242 -5.09 -6.42 -7.71
N ALA A 243 -4.04 -5.76 -8.21
CA ALA A 243 -4.03 -4.32 -8.42
C ALA A 243 -5.18 -3.86 -9.33
N ARG A 244 -5.41 -4.56 -10.45
CA ARG A 244 -6.54 -4.28 -11.36
C ARG A 244 -7.89 -4.39 -10.67
N THR A 245 -8.12 -5.47 -9.93
CA THR A 245 -9.39 -5.72 -9.24
C THR A 245 -9.66 -4.66 -8.17
N LEU A 246 -8.65 -4.30 -7.38
CA LEU A 246 -8.76 -3.26 -6.36
C LEU A 246 -9.02 -1.89 -6.99
N LEU A 247 -8.31 -1.55 -8.05
CA LEU A 247 -8.48 -0.28 -8.74
C LEU A 247 -9.87 -0.14 -9.36
N ALA A 248 -10.37 -1.20 -10.00
CA ALA A 248 -11.71 -1.25 -10.58
C ALA A 248 -12.78 -0.92 -9.53
N LYS A 249 -12.68 -1.59 -8.36
CA LYS A 249 -13.62 -1.36 -7.27
C LYS A 249 -13.46 0.02 -6.65
N LEU A 250 -12.22 0.47 -6.38
CA LEU A 250 -11.94 1.78 -5.80
C LEU A 250 -12.51 2.93 -6.65
N LEU A 251 -12.33 2.85 -7.98
CA LEU A 251 -12.78 3.88 -8.93
C LEU A 251 -14.22 3.70 -9.42
N ASN A 252 -14.94 2.66 -8.97
CA ASN A 252 -16.23 2.25 -9.54
C ASN A 252 -16.19 2.13 -11.08
N MET A 253 -15.10 1.56 -11.60
CA MET A 253 -14.90 1.30 -13.02
C MET A 253 -15.10 -0.18 -13.35
N ASP A 254 -15.61 -0.46 -14.55
CA ASP A 254 -15.60 -1.83 -15.06
C ASP A 254 -14.15 -2.33 -15.16
N MET A 255 -13.88 -3.47 -14.53
CA MET A 255 -12.57 -4.11 -14.55
C MET A 255 -12.08 -4.42 -15.97
N ALA A 256 -13.00 -4.66 -16.92
CA ALA A 256 -12.65 -4.88 -18.33
C ALA A 256 -12.07 -3.63 -19.01
N LYS A 257 -12.32 -2.43 -18.47
CA LYS A 257 -11.75 -1.17 -18.96
C LYS A 257 -10.38 -0.87 -18.37
N ILE A 258 -9.88 -1.69 -17.44
CA ILE A 258 -8.59 -1.46 -16.77
C ILE A 258 -7.61 -2.55 -17.19
N ARG A 259 -6.45 -2.13 -17.68
CA ARG A 259 -5.30 -3.01 -17.92
C ARG A 259 -4.16 -2.60 -17.01
N VAL A 260 -3.62 -3.58 -16.27
CA VAL A 260 -2.42 -3.39 -15.45
C VAL A 260 -1.32 -4.27 -16.01
N THR A 261 -0.22 -3.64 -16.40
CA THR A 261 1.02 -4.27 -16.86
C THR A 261 2.05 -4.13 -15.75
N ALA A 262 2.57 -5.25 -15.27
CA ALA A 262 3.70 -5.22 -14.36
C ALA A 262 4.96 -4.80 -15.13
N SER A 263 5.63 -3.73 -14.67
CA SER A 263 6.94 -3.33 -15.19
C SER A 263 8.03 -4.28 -14.67
N GLU A 264 9.26 -4.17 -15.18
CA GLU A 264 10.40 -4.73 -14.45
C GLU A 264 10.46 -4.14 -13.04
N ILE A 265 10.92 -4.93 -12.07
CA ILE A 265 10.85 -4.60 -10.64
C ILE A 265 12.26 -4.61 -10.04
N GLY A 266 12.67 -3.47 -9.46
CA GLY A 266 13.94 -3.26 -8.78
C GLY A 266 13.93 -3.63 -7.29
N GLY A 267 13.13 -4.63 -6.92
CA GLY A 267 12.89 -5.09 -5.55
C GLY A 267 11.45 -4.81 -5.07
N GLY A 268 10.96 -5.62 -4.14
CA GLY A 268 9.60 -5.53 -3.60
C GLY A 268 9.36 -6.52 -2.47
#